data_AF-A0A7W4J0D6-F1
#
_entry.id   AF-A0A7W4J0D6-F1
#
_cell.length_a   1.000
_cell.length_b   1.000
_cell.length_c   1.000
_cell.angle_alpha   90.00
_cell.angle_beta   90.00
_cell.angle_gamma   90.00
#
_symmetry.space_group_name_H-M   'P 1'
#
loop_
_entity.id
_entity.type
_entity.pdbx_description
1 polymer ?
#
loop_
_entity_poly.entity_id
_entity_poly.type
_entity_poly.pdbx_seq_one_letter_code
_entity_poly.pdbx_strand_id
1 'polypeptide(L)'
;MVFYDLDVSGNCYKIRLFATLTNTKLDLVSVDLASGQHHDPNFRKLNSFGEVPVLEGGDVTLRDSQPTLVYLADQPTDRRWWPEDTRSQALVTQWLVVALNCLGIMSPKLLTSALNWHLLAERGMAGRYALRTTLTVMAFTGIIISAAATAFSRDLPSVAECISAATVLPLLGGVGDSPLVEAKFDGMRGALFVSPQYGKFLVRNVSDDFWFADDGSVTAIGIDRQREPAELTHVGRLQFGTLELHDLRALIVDRAFPVRAGIPPIVGIIGREFLSEYGLIELIDIPHRKLAFYRWDHDRCGSSTRLLGADAHIADLREDDSVDGVIAGKKVRIHFDPDLGRDMLPLNEAKKLGFTTRALKMRPQVMLDFVGKNHGYLSKKVTVSVADVNLPYQDFLITENIERISLGYQFFRNRTVMFDFKHRTFGALDVTDPEPLPPAQHLHFDSYSITNVGVSENAGTLQGSDQK
;
A
#
# COMPACT_ATOMS: atom_id res chain seq x y z
N MET A 1 30.07 -28.54 -10.74
CA MET A 1 28.67 -28.94 -10.47
C MET A 1 27.87 -28.53 -11.67
N VAL A 2 26.95 -29.38 -12.14
CA VAL A 2 26.12 -29.08 -13.31
C VAL A 2 24.87 -28.34 -12.85
N PHE A 3 24.58 -27.21 -13.48
CA PHE A 3 23.43 -26.37 -13.13
C PHE A 3 22.50 -26.22 -14.34
N TYR A 4 21.31 -26.81 -14.24
CA TYR A 4 20.28 -26.74 -15.25
C TYR A 4 19.51 -25.43 -15.10
N ASP A 5 19.65 -24.58 -16.11
CA ASP A 5 19.40 -23.15 -16.05
C ASP A 5 18.40 -22.69 -17.12
N LEU A 6 17.66 -21.63 -16.82
CA LEU A 6 16.97 -20.81 -17.79
C LEU A 6 17.36 -19.35 -17.53
N ASP A 7 17.94 -18.69 -18.53
CA ASP A 7 18.53 -17.35 -18.34
C ASP A 7 17.51 -16.33 -17.81
N VAL A 8 16.29 -16.34 -18.34
CA VAL A 8 15.19 -15.44 -17.93
C VAL A 8 14.57 -15.78 -16.57
N SER A 9 14.94 -16.90 -15.94
CA SER A 9 14.38 -17.32 -14.66
C SER A 9 15.05 -16.59 -13.50
N GLY A 10 14.26 -15.82 -12.74
CA GLY A 10 14.72 -15.17 -11.51
C GLY A 10 15.22 -16.17 -10.45
N ASN A 11 14.62 -17.37 -10.38
CA ASN A 11 15.08 -18.42 -9.47
C ASN A 11 16.43 -19.01 -9.90
N CYS A 12 16.71 -19.11 -11.19
CA CYS A 12 18.01 -19.54 -11.66
C CYS A 12 19.08 -18.44 -11.50
N TYR A 13 18.68 -17.18 -11.72
CA TYR A 13 19.56 -16.02 -11.52
C TYR A 13 20.10 -15.92 -10.08
N LYS A 14 19.27 -16.21 -9.06
CA LYS A 14 19.71 -16.26 -7.65
C LYS A 14 20.94 -17.15 -7.47
N ILE A 15 20.96 -18.31 -8.11
CA ILE A 15 22.06 -19.28 -8.02
C ILE A 15 23.29 -18.78 -8.76
N ARG A 16 23.14 -18.23 -9.98
CA ARG A 16 24.25 -17.64 -10.74
C ARG A 16 24.92 -16.50 -9.97
N LEU A 17 24.12 -15.61 -9.39
CA LEU A 17 24.61 -14.49 -8.59
C LEU A 17 25.38 -15.00 -7.36
N PHE A 18 24.79 -15.92 -6.60
CA PHE A 18 25.41 -16.46 -5.40
C PHE A 18 26.70 -17.23 -5.70
N ALA A 19 26.72 -18.02 -6.79
CA ALA A 19 27.91 -18.70 -7.26
C ALA A 19 29.02 -17.70 -7.65
N THR A 20 28.67 -16.57 -8.27
CA THR A 20 29.63 -15.51 -8.60
C THR A 20 30.21 -14.87 -7.33
N LEU A 21 29.36 -14.58 -6.33
CA LEU A 21 29.79 -13.98 -5.05
C LEU A 21 30.72 -14.89 -4.24
N THR A 22 30.47 -16.19 -4.30
CA THR A 22 31.27 -17.22 -3.60
C THR A 22 32.42 -17.75 -4.45
N ASN A 23 32.57 -17.27 -5.69
CA ASN A 23 33.52 -17.79 -6.68
C ASN A 23 33.38 -19.31 -6.90
N THR A 24 32.15 -19.81 -6.81
CA THR A 24 31.78 -21.20 -7.06
C THR A 24 31.64 -21.45 -8.56
N LYS A 25 32.33 -22.47 -9.07
CA LYS A 25 32.24 -22.86 -10.49
C LYS A 25 31.00 -23.73 -10.75
N LEU A 26 30.12 -23.25 -11.64
CA LEU A 26 28.96 -23.98 -12.15
C LEU A 26 29.12 -24.23 -13.65
N ASP A 27 28.83 -25.45 -14.08
CA ASP A 27 28.75 -25.84 -15.50
C ASP A 27 27.28 -25.68 -15.93
N LEU A 28 26.97 -24.59 -16.63
CA LEU A 28 25.60 -24.21 -16.98
C LEU A 28 25.06 -25.05 -18.15
N VAL A 29 23.88 -25.63 -17.97
CA VAL A 29 23.13 -26.35 -19.00
C VAL A 29 21.80 -25.63 -19.21
N SER A 30 21.62 -24.97 -20.35
CA SER A 30 20.37 -24.28 -20.64
C SER A 30 19.25 -25.27 -20.95
N VAL A 31 18.11 -25.13 -20.27
CA VAL A 31 16.88 -25.90 -20.51
C VAL A 31 15.87 -25.01 -21.19
N ASP A 32 15.55 -25.33 -22.44
CA ASP A 32 14.55 -24.60 -23.21
C ASP A 32 13.13 -25.07 -22.83
N LEU A 33 12.50 -24.30 -21.94
CA LEU A 33 11.12 -24.56 -21.54
C LEU A 33 10.12 -24.35 -22.68
N ALA A 34 10.41 -23.44 -23.63
CA ALA A 34 9.50 -23.09 -24.71
C ALA A 34 9.37 -24.20 -25.75
N SER A 35 10.46 -24.95 -26.01
CA SER A 35 10.42 -26.17 -26.84
C SER A 35 10.01 -27.43 -26.07
N GLY A 36 9.69 -27.31 -24.77
CA GLY A 36 9.21 -28.43 -23.97
C GLY A 36 10.29 -29.37 -23.44
N GLN A 37 11.58 -28.97 -23.44
CA GLN A 37 12.68 -29.83 -22.98
C GLN A 37 12.54 -30.31 -21.52
N HIS A 38 11.81 -29.56 -20.70
CA HIS A 38 11.48 -29.93 -19.32
C HIS A 38 10.52 -31.12 -19.19
N HIS A 39 9.91 -31.56 -20.30
CA HIS A 39 9.16 -32.82 -20.38
C HIS A 39 10.03 -34.01 -20.82
N ASP A 40 11.28 -33.79 -21.22
CA ASP A 40 12.18 -34.86 -21.63
C ASP A 40 12.34 -35.89 -20.49
N PRO A 41 12.22 -37.21 -20.77
CA PRO A 41 12.35 -38.23 -19.75
C PRO A 41 13.68 -38.20 -19.00
N ASN A 42 14.77 -37.74 -19.61
CA ASN A 42 16.06 -37.63 -18.93
C ASN A 42 16.10 -36.41 -18.00
N PHE A 43 15.54 -35.27 -18.41
CA PHE A 43 15.40 -34.12 -17.50
C PHE A 43 14.46 -34.45 -16.32
N ARG A 44 13.36 -35.16 -16.58
CA ARG A 44 12.42 -35.57 -15.52
C ARG A 44 12.98 -36.58 -14.51
N LYS A 45 14.06 -37.30 -14.84
CA LYS A 45 14.79 -38.09 -13.85
C LYS A 45 15.51 -37.22 -12.83
N LEU A 46 15.92 -36.01 -13.21
CA LEU A 46 16.56 -35.03 -12.34
C LEU A 46 15.53 -34.27 -11.51
N ASN A 47 14.43 -33.87 -12.14
CA ASN A 47 13.29 -33.25 -11.47
C ASN A 47 11.95 -33.74 -12.05
N SER A 48 11.23 -34.56 -11.30
CA SER A 48 9.93 -35.10 -11.70
C SER A 48 8.86 -34.03 -11.96
N PHE A 49 9.01 -32.83 -11.38
CA PHE A 49 8.12 -31.70 -11.64
C PHE A 49 8.39 -30.99 -12.97
N GLY A 50 9.55 -31.23 -13.59
CA GLY A 50 9.93 -30.57 -14.85
C GLY A 50 10.18 -29.07 -14.65
N GLU A 51 10.73 -28.68 -13.51
CA GLU A 51 11.00 -27.27 -13.18
C GLU A 51 12.51 -27.00 -13.14
N VAL A 52 12.88 -25.76 -13.42
CA VAL A 52 14.23 -25.21 -13.21
C VAL A 52 14.18 -24.18 -12.07
N PRO A 53 15.25 -24.03 -11.27
CA PRO A 53 16.58 -24.64 -11.43
C PRO A 53 16.71 -26.07 -10.90
N VAL A 54 17.72 -26.79 -11.41
CA VAL A 54 18.23 -28.04 -10.82
C VAL A 54 19.75 -27.96 -10.70
N LEU A 55 20.30 -28.29 -9.53
CA LEU A 55 21.74 -28.44 -9.32
C LEU A 55 22.09 -29.92 -9.14
N GLU A 56 23.05 -30.41 -9.91
CA GLU A 56 23.63 -31.74 -9.78
C GLU A 56 25.10 -31.62 -9.37
N GLY A 57 25.43 -32.12 -8.17
CA GLY A 57 26.76 -32.01 -7.59
C GLY A 57 27.09 -33.20 -6.72
N GLY A 58 28.16 -33.92 -7.05
CA GLY A 58 28.57 -35.11 -6.28
C GLY A 58 27.49 -36.18 -6.26
N ASP A 59 27.01 -36.53 -5.07
CA ASP A 59 25.96 -37.50 -4.80
C ASP A 59 24.57 -36.88 -4.60
N VAL A 60 24.44 -35.55 -4.76
CA VAL A 60 23.17 -34.83 -4.56
C VAL A 60 22.62 -34.23 -5.85
N THR A 61 21.31 -34.34 -6.02
CA THR A 61 20.52 -33.61 -7.00
C THR A 61 19.49 -32.76 -6.27
N LEU A 62 19.67 -31.43 -6.33
CA LEU A 62 18.81 -30.47 -5.66
C LEU A 62 17.90 -29.79 -6.66
N ARG A 63 16.64 -29.67 -6.27
CA ARG A 63 15.59 -28.96 -6.99
C ARG A 63 15.30 -27.66 -6.27
N ASP A 64 14.82 -26.66 -7.01
CA ASP A 64 14.51 -25.32 -6.50
C ASP A 64 15.77 -24.50 -6.14
N SER A 65 15.60 -23.18 -6.20
CA SER A 65 16.61 -22.19 -5.84
C SER A 65 16.95 -22.19 -4.36
N GLN A 66 15.97 -22.35 -3.45
CA GLN A 66 16.21 -22.16 -2.02
C GLN A 66 17.10 -23.26 -1.41
N PRO A 67 16.83 -24.57 -1.62
CA PRO A 67 17.70 -25.63 -1.13
C PRO A 67 19.10 -25.57 -1.77
N THR A 68 19.17 -25.15 -3.03
CA THR A 68 20.43 -24.96 -3.74
C THR A 68 21.27 -23.84 -3.11
N LEU A 69 20.68 -22.71 -2.73
CA LEU A 69 21.38 -21.63 -2.02
C LEU A 69 21.95 -22.09 -0.69
N VAL A 70 21.17 -22.86 0.10
CA VAL A 70 21.65 -23.44 1.36
C VAL A 70 22.86 -24.33 1.12
N TYR A 71 22.78 -25.23 0.13
CA TYR A 71 23.87 -26.15 -0.19
C TYR A 71 25.15 -25.43 -0.66
N LEU A 72 25.02 -24.34 -1.41
CA LEU A 72 26.16 -23.54 -1.83
C LEU A 72 26.71 -22.67 -0.69
N ALA A 73 25.88 -22.25 0.26
CA ALA A 73 26.28 -21.41 1.38
C ALA A 73 27.01 -22.20 2.49
N ASP A 74 26.68 -23.48 2.66
CA ASP A 74 27.29 -24.38 3.64
C ASP A 74 28.63 -25.00 3.16
N GLN A 75 29.24 -24.44 2.11
CA GLN A 75 30.50 -24.96 1.58
C GLN A 75 31.67 -24.67 2.56
N PRO A 76 32.55 -25.65 2.83
CA PRO A 76 33.59 -25.54 3.86
C PRO A 76 34.60 -24.39 3.65
N THR A 77 34.70 -23.88 2.43
CA THR A 77 35.68 -22.87 2.02
C THR A 77 35.26 -21.44 2.36
N ASP A 78 33.97 -21.17 2.62
CA ASP A 78 33.47 -19.83 2.98
C ASP A 78 32.21 -19.89 3.86
N ARG A 79 32.37 -20.15 5.16
CA ARG A 79 31.26 -20.23 6.14
C ARG A 79 30.61 -18.89 6.52
N ARG A 80 30.96 -17.79 5.85
CA ARG A 80 30.33 -16.48 6.13
C ARG A 80 28.88 -16.39 5.67
N TRP A 81 28.47 -17.30 4.79
CA TRP A 81 27.14 -17.28 4.16
C TRP A 81 26.12 -18.20 4.84
N TRP A 82 26.56 -19.11 5.71
CA TRP A 82 25.68 -20.02 6.44
C TRP A 82 26.11 -20.16 7.90
N PRO A 83 25.25 -19.82 8.88
CA PRO A 83 25.60 -19.87 10.30
C PRO A 83 25.61 -21.31 10.84
N GLU A 84 26.39 -21.58 11.88
CA GLU A 84 26.47 -22.92 12.50
C GLU A 84 25.34 -23.19 13.50
N ASP A 85 24.78 -22.15 14.13
CA ASP A 85 23.74 -22.31 15.14
C ASP A 85 22.35 -22.44 14.52
N THR A 86 21.56 -23.36 15.07
CA THR A 86 20.22 -23.72 14.57
C THR A 86 19.27 -22.53 14.53
N ARG A 87 19.40 -21.57 15.47
CA ARG A 87 18.52 -20.40 15.55
C ARG A 87 18.77 -19.47 14.36
N SER A 88 20.02 -19.15 14.06
CA SER A 88 20.37 -18.32 12.92
C SER A 88 20.05 -19.00 11.59
N GLN A 89 20.23 -20.31 11.48
CA GLN A 89 19.82 -21.07 10.30
C GLN A 89 18.30 -20.98 10.05
N ALA A 90 17.49 -21.07 11.12
CA ALA A 90 16.04 -20.90 11.02
C ALA A 90 15.66 -19.48 10.53
N LEU A 91 16.37 -18.45 11.00
CA LEU A 91 16.15 -17.06 10.56
C LEU A 91 16.52 -16.86 9.09
N VAL A 92 17.66 -17.40 8.62
CA VAL A 92 18.03 -17.35 7.20
C VAL A 92 17.00 -18.09 6.36
N THR A 93 16.58 -19.28 6.78
CA THR A 93 15.55 -20.09 6.10
C THR A 93 14.22 -19.35 6.02
N GLN A 94 13.82 -18.62 7.06
CA GLN A 94 12.61 -17.80 7.05
C GLN A 94 12.64 -16.78 5.89
N TRP A 95 13.77 -16.12 5.66
CA TRP A 95 13.93 -15.20 4.53
C TRP A 95 13.95 -15.90 3.17
N LEU A 96 14.55 -17.09 3.07
CA LEU A 96 14.50 -17.89 1.84
C LEU A 96 13.06 -18.28 1.48
N VAL A 97 12.22 -18.61 2.46
CA VAL A 97 10.79 -18.91 2.26
C VAL A 97 10.00 -17.66 1.85
N VAL A 98 10.28 -16.51 2.45
CA VAL A 98 9.70 -15.22 2.00
C VAL A 98 10.08 -14.93 0.55
N ALA A 99 11.36 -15.11 0.18
CA ALA A 99 11.84 -14.91 -1.18
C ALA A 99 11.27 -15.93 -2.18
N LEU A 100 10.76 -17.07 -1.73
CA LEU A 100 10.01 -18.01 -2.56
C LEU A 100 8.57 -17.52 -2.78
N ASN A 101 7.88 -17.12 -1.70
CA ASN A 101 6.47 -16.76 -1.72
C ASN A 101 6.19 -15.35 -2.30
N CYS A 102 7.09 -14.40 -2.10
CA CYS A 102 6.93 -13.03 -2.58
C CYS A 102 7.45 -12.83 -4.01
N LEU A 103 8.50 -13.55 -4.42
CA LEU A 103 9.11 -13.39 -5.75
C LEU A 103 8.69 -14.46 -6.75
N GLY A 104 8.03 -15.54 -6.31
CA GLY A 104 7.53 -16.62 -7.19
C GLY A 104 6.30 -16.25 -8.04
N ILE A 105 5.66 -15.10 -7.78
CA ILE A 105 4.43 -14.66 -8.45
C ILE A 105 4.64 -13.39 -9.31
N MET A 106 5.84 -12.80 -9.35
CA MET A 106 6.11 -11.58 -10.13
C MET A 106 6.89 -11.85 -11.43
N SER A 107 6.35 -11.33 -12.53
CA SER A 107 6.81 -11.50 -13.90
C SER A 107 8.23 -10.94 -14.21
N PRO A 108 8.89 -11.33 -15.33
CA PRO A 108 10.31 -11.10 -15.62
C PRO A 108 10.79 -9.66 -15.86
N LYS A 109 9.98 -8.63 -15.62
CA LYS A 109 10.26 -7.26 -16.09
C LYS A 109 11.11 -6.38 -15.15
N LEU A 110 11.33 -6.79 -13.90
CA LEU A 110 12.14 -5.99 -12.95
C LEU A 110 13.66 -6.24 -13.03
N LEU A 111 14.12 -7.28 -13.75
CA LEU A 111 15.56 -7.58 -13.81
C LEU A 111 16.37 -6.62 -14.70
N THR A 112 15.72 -5.87 -15.59
CA THR A 112 16.39 -5.00 -16.58
C THR A 112 16.77 -3.62 -16.06
N SER A 113 16.21 -3.14 -14.94
CA SER A 113 16.49 -1.79 -14.42
C SER A 113 17.73 -1.71 -13.51
N ALA A 114 18.17 -2.82 -12.91
CA ALA A 114 19.31 -2.86 -11.99
C ALA A 114 20.70 -2.90 -12.66
N LEU A 115 20.77 -3.14 -13.98
CA LEU A 115 22.03 -3.40 -14.69
C LEU A 115 22.78 -2.15 -15.22
N ASN A 116 22.28 -0.93 -14.98
CA ASN A 116 22.91 0.30 -15.51
C ASN A 116 23.98 0.95 -14.60
N TRP A 117 24.37 0.33 -13.48
CA TRP A 117 25.41 0.89 -12.58
C TRP A 117 26.86 0.73 -13.10
N HIS A 118 27.10 -0.10 -14.12
CA HIS A 118 28.44 -0.45 -14.59
C HIS A 118 29.14 0.61 -15.47
N LEU A 119 28.49 1.73 -15.82
CA LEU A 119 29.06 2.72 -16.76
C LEU A 119 29.89 3.85 -16.12
N LEU A 120 30.08 3.89 -14.80
CA LEU A 120 30.79 5.00 -14.11
C LEU A 120 32.17 4.67 -13.53
N ALA A 121 32.68 3.45 -13.70
CA ALA A 121 33.92 3.01 -13.04
C ALA A 121 35.18 3.01 -13.94
N GLU A 122 35.18 3.73 -15.07
CA GLU A 122 36.39 3.90 -15.87
C GLU A 122 37.01 5.30 -15.71
N ARG A 123 38.02 5.41 -14.83
CA ARG A 123 39.29 6.15 -15.06
C ARG A 123 40.20 6.17 -13.82
N GLY A 124 41.33 5.44 -13.91
CA GLY A 124 42.62 5.88 -13.34
C GLY A 124 43.02 5.40 -11.93
N MET A 125 44.31 5.08 -11.79
CA MET A 125 44.97 4.52 -10.60
C MET A 125 44.94 5.37 -9.31
N ALA A 126 44.37 6.58 -9.32
CA ALA A 126 44.23 7.43 -8.14
C ALA A 126 43.14 6.94 -7.16
N GLY A 127 42.15 6.16 -7.62
CA GLY A 127 41.09 5.61 -6.76
C GLY A 127 41.54 4.53 -5.76
N ARG A 128 42.67 3.86 -6.01
CA ARG A 128 43.15 2.75 -5.16
C ARG A 128 43.75 3.21 -3.83
N TYR A 129 44.33 4.41 -3.79
CA TYR A 129 44.87 4.99 -2.56
C TYR A 129 43.80 5.69 -1.72
N ALA A 130 42.78 6.30 -2.34
CA ALA A 130 41.62 6.85 -1.62
C ALA A 130 40.82 5.73 -0.93
N LEU A 131 40.57 4.61 -1.62
CA LEU A 131 39.83 3.46 -1.08
C LEU A 131 40.50 2.86 0.17
N ARG A 132 41.84 2.81 0.21
CA ARG A 132 42.59 2.24 1.34
C ARG A 132 42.56 3.15 2.57
N THR A 133 42.56 4.47 2.38
CA THR A 133 42.46 5.45 3.47
C THR A 133 41.03 5.51 4.02
N THR A 134 40.01 5.45 3.15
CA THR A 134 38.59 5.41 3.57
C THR A 134 38.23 4.11 4.29
N LEU A 135 38.74 2.96 3.85
CA LEU A 135 38.54 1.67 4.53
C LEU A 135 39.20 1.64 5.92
N THR A 136 40.35 2.30 6.09
CA THR A 136 41.06 2.34 7.39
C THR A 136 40.35 3.23 8.41
N VAL A 137 39.79 4.36 7.96
CA VAL A 137 38.97 5.24 8.81
C VAL A 137 37.62 4.58 9.13
N MET A 138 36.99 3.87 8.19
CA MET A 138 35.77 3.10 8.46
C MET A 138 36.01 1.97 9.47
N ALA A 139 37.17 1.30 9.43
CA ALA A 139 37.51 0.25 10.41
C ALA A 139 37.67 0.79 11.84
N PHE A 140 38.28 1.98 12.02
CA PHE A 140 38.44 2.58 13.35
C PHE A 140 37.15 3.23 13.88
N THR A 141 36.33 3.81 13.01
CA THR A 141 35.02 4.37 13.40
C THR A 141 34.01 3.25 13.72
N GLY A 142 34.10 2.11 13.04
CA GLY A 142 33.25 0.93 13.28
C GLY A 142 33.44 0.28 14.66
N ILE A 143 34.65 0.33 15.23
CA ILE A 143 34.92 -0.24 16.56
C ILE A 143 34.32 0.62 17.68
N ILE A 144 34.32 1.95 17.53
CA ILE A 144 33.71 2.87 18.50
C ILE A 144 32.17 2.84 18.40
N ILE A 145 31.62 2.68 17.20
CA ILE A 145 30.17 2.56 16.99
C ILE A 145 29.65 1.21 17.52
N SER A 146 30.39 0.11 17.38
CA SER A 146 29.97 -1.20 17.89
C SER A 146 29.85 -1.22 19.42
N ALA A 147 30.80 -0.60 20.15
CA ALA A 147 30.76 -0.55 21.61
C ALA A 147 29.66 0.40 22.16
N ALA A 148 29.31 1.44 21.41
CA ALA A 148 28.22 2.35 21.78
C ALA A 148 26.82 1.82 21.37
N ALA A 149 26.72 1.10 20.25
CA ALA A 149 25.45 0.53 19.76
C ALA A 149 24.93 -0.60 20.66
N THR A 150 25.83 -1.42 21.23
CA THR A 150 25.44 -2.46 22.20
C THR A 150 24.91 -1.92 23.52
N ALA A 151 25.09 -0.63 23.82
CA ALA A 151 24.60 -0.02 25.05
C ALA A 151 23.17 0.58 24.92
N PHE A 152 22.60 0.70 23.71
CA PHE A 152 21.32 1.38 23.50
C PHE A 152 20.36 0.75 22.46
N SER A 153 20.67 -0.39 21.85
CA SER A 153 19.66 -1.13 21.06
C SER A 153 18.70 -1.87 21.99
N ARG A 154 17.51 -1.31 22.21
CA ARG A 154 16.35 -2.18 22.44
C ARG A 154 16.19 -2.99 21.16
N ASP A 155 16.39 -4.31 21.22
CA ASP A 155 16.11 -5.21 20.10
C ASP A 155 14.62 -5.07 19.74
N LEU A 156 14.31 -4.25 18.73
CA LEU A 156 12.95 -4.13 18.22
C LEU A 156 12.55 -5.46 17.57
N PRO A 157 11.34 -6.00 17.86
CA PRO A 157 10.88 -7.23 17.23
C PRO A 157 10.90 -7.14 15.71
N SER A 158 10.99 -8.29 15.04
CA SER A 158 10.82 -8.35 13.58
C SER A 158 9.42 -7.89 13.18
N VAL A 159 9.26 -7.35 11.96
CA VAL A 159 7.96 -6.86 11.47
C VAL A 159 6.88 -7.96 11.54
N ALA A 160 7.24 -9.21 11.27
CA ALA A 160 6.32 -10.34 11.36
C ALA A 160 5.79 -10.57 12.78
N GLU A 161 6.63 -10.38 13.81
CA GLU A 161 6.21 -10.49 15.21
C GLU A 161 5.28 -9.35 15.66
N CYS A 162 5.23 -8.26 14.89
CA CYS A 162 4.38 -7.11 15.15
C CYS A 162 2.98 -7.25 14.53
N ILE A 163 2.79 -8.21 13.61
CA ILE A 163 1.52 -8.43 12.91
C ILE A 163 0.83 -9.65 13.53
N SER A 164 -0.22 -9.39 14.29
CA SER A 164 -0.99 -10.45 14.97
C SER A 164 -2.14 -10.99 14.11
N ALA A 165 -2.52 -10.28 13.06
CA ALA A 165 -3.47 -10.71 12.03
C ALA A 165 -3.31 -9.84 10.78
N ALA A 166 -3.60 -10.39 9.61
CA ALA A 166 -3.61 -9.65 8.35
C ALA A 166 -4.68 -10.19 7.42
N THR A 167 -5.29 -9.31 6.63
CA THR A 167 -6.20 -9.66 5.54
C THR A 167 -5.93 -8.76 4.35
N VAL A 168 -6.07 -9.31 3.14
CA VAL A 168 -5.99 -8.55 1.89
C VAL A 168 -7.27 -8.79 1.12
N LEU A 169 -7.99 -7.71 0.83
CA LEU A 169 -9.30 -7.73 0.21
C LEU A 169 -9.21 -7.13 -1.19
N PRO A 170 -9.91 -7.71 -2.19
CA PRO A 170 -10.12 -7.02 -3.45
C PRO A 170 -11.06 -5.83 -3.23
N LEU A 171 -10.75 -4.70 -3.86
CA LEU A 171 -11.71 -3.60 -3.97
C LEU A 171 -12.85 -4.03 -4.92
N LEU A 172 -14.09 -3.90 -4.45
CA LEU A 172 -15.30 -4.24 -5.20
C LEU A 172 -15.57 -3.24 -6.34
N GLY A 173 -15.05 -2.02 -6.21
CA GLY A 173 -15.03 -0.99 -7.25
C GLY A 173 -13.84 -1.10 -8.23
N GLY A 174 -13.89 -0.30 -9.28
CA GLY A 174 -12.78 -0.03 -10.19
C GLY A 174 -11.80 1.01 -9.64
N VAL A 175 -10.87 1.42 -10.50
CA VAL A 175 -9.79 2.33 -10.14
C VAL A 175 -10.33 3.74 -10.01
N GLY A 176 -9.99 4.38 -8.89
CA GLY A 176 -10.56 5.68 -8.55
C GLY A 176 -11.95 5.60 -7.97
N ASP A 177 -12.51 4.40 -7.70
CA ASP A 177 -13.69 4.28 -6.85
C ASP A 177 -13.27 4.33 -5.37
N SER A 178 -14.20 4.72 -4.50
CA SER A 178 -14.03 4.62 -3.06
C SER A 178 -13.54 3.23 -2.66
N PRO A 179 -12.68 3.11 -1.62
CA PRO A 179 -12.27 1.81 -1.11
C PRO A 179 -13.47 1.03 -0.55
N LEU A 180 -14.09 0.21 -1.40
CA LEU A 180 -15.24 -0.62 -1.07
C LEU A 180 -14.80 -2.08 -0.98
N VAL A 181 -15.08 -2.73 0.14
CA VAL A 181 -14.73 -4.14 0.38
C VAL A 181 -15.92 -4.96 0.82
N GLU A 182 -15.86 -6.27 0.58
CA GLU A 182 -16.86 -7.21 1.09
C GLU A 182 -16.67 -7.47 2.58
N ALA A 183 -17.78 -7.58 3.31
CA ALA A 183 -17.81 -7.91 4.72
C ALA A 183 -19.02 -8.80 5.06
N LYS A 184 -19.01 -9.38 6.26
CA LYS A 184 -20.16 -10.08 6.84
C LYS A 184 -20.49 -9.52 8.21
N PHE A 185 -21.77 -9.29 8.46
CA PHE A 185 -22.32 -8.80 9.71
C PHE A 185 -23.22 -9.89 10.28
N ASP A 186 -22.79 -10.52 11.38
CA ASP A 186 -23.48 -11.67 11.98
C ASP A 186 -23.77 -12.79 10.95
N GLY A 187 -22.84 -12.98 10.01
CA GLY A 187 -22.95 -13.95 8.92
C GLY A 187 -23.66 -13.45 7.66
N MET A 188 -24.38 -12.32 7.73
CA MET A 188 -25.06 -11.70 6.58
C MET A 188 -24.06 -10.97 5.70
N ARG A 189 -24.10 -11.23 4.39
CA ARG A 189 -23.17 -10.67 3.41
C ARG A 189 -23.51 -9.21 3.10
N GLY A 190 -22.52 -8.33 3.23
CA GLY A 190 -22.62 -6.90 2.94
C GLY A 190 -21.32 -6.32 2.39
N ALA A 191 -21.29 -5.01 2.20
CA ALA A 191 -20.12 -4.27 1.78
C ALA A 191 -19.87 -3.06 2.68
N LEU A 192 -18.60 -2.70 2.82
CA LEU A 192 -18.11 -1.61 3.66
C LEU A 192 -17.26 -0.65 2.85
N PHE A 193 -17.54 0.64 2.96
CA PHE A 193 -16.56 1.64 2.59
C PHE A 193 -15.50 1.75 3.67
N VAL A 194 -14.29 2.04 3.26
CA VAL A 194 -13.16 2.32 4.15
C VAL A 194 -12.69 3.70 3.77
N SER A 195 -12.98 4.67 4.65
CA SER A 195 -12.66 6.06 4.38
C SER A 195 -12.21 6.75 5.66
N PRO A 196 -10.97 7.23 5.72
CA PRO A 196 -10.43 7.89 6.90
C PRO A 196 -11.05 9.26 7.18
N GLN A 197 -11.85 9.79 6.24
CA GLN A 197 -12.62 11.03 6.45
C GLN A 197 -13.65 10.88 7.58
N TYR A 198 -14.18 9.69 7.76
CA TYR A 198 -15.15 9.39 8.82
C TYR A 198 -14.42 9.02 10.11
N GLY A 199 -14.92 9.52 11.24
CA GLY A 199 -14.37 9.16 12.55
C GLY A 199 -14.80 7.77 12.97
N LYS A 200 -16.11 7.53 13.00
CA LYS A 200 -16.73 6.37 13.65
C LYS A 200 -16.93 5.17 12.71
N PHE A 201 -17.29 4.04 13.30
CA PHE A 201 -17.90 2.93 12.59
C PHE A 201 -19.38 3.21 12.41
N LEU A 202 -19.80 3.33 11.14
CA LEU A 202 -21.16 3.68 10.76
C LEU A 202 -21.81 2.48 10.08
N VAL A 203 -23.07 2.20 10.39
CA VAL A 203 -23.88 1.16 9.75
C VAL A 203 -25.24 1.71 9.38
N ARG A 204 -26.00 0.96 8.59
CA ARG A 204 -27.38 1.32 8.27
C ARG A 204 -28.25 0.09 8.10
N ASN A 205 -29.54 0.34 8.19
CA ASN A 205 -30.55 -0.63 7.86
C ASN A 205 -30.75 -0.66 6.34
N VAL A 206 -30.57 -1.85 5.75
CA VAL A 206 -30.62 -2.03 4.28
C VAL A 206 -31.98 -2.59 3.86
N SER A 207 -32.54 -3.48 4.66
CA SER A 207 -33.80 -4.17 4.42
C SER A 207 -34.35 -4.69 5.74
N ASP A 208 -35.60 -5.18 5.75
CA ASP A 208 -36.18 -5.85 6.92
C ASP A 208 -35.32 -7.03 7.40
N ASP A 209 -34.66 -7.73 6.46
CA ASP A 209 -33.76 -8.86 6.75
C ASP A 209 -32.32 -8.44 7.11
N PHE A 210 -31.97 -7.15 6.99
CA PHE A 210 -30.64 -6.64 7.26
C PHE A 210 -30.77 -5.32 8.03
N TRP A 211 -31.02 -5.50 9.33
CA TRP A 211 -31.42 -4.47 10.27
C TRP A 211 -30.57 -4.53 11.55
N PHE A 212 -30.33 -3.36 12.13
CA PHE A 212 -29.60 -3.11 13.38
C PHE A 212 -30.54 -2.43 14.37
N ALA A 213 -30.58 -2.93 15.61
CA ALA A 213 -31.43 -2.37 16.65
C ALA A 213 -30.90 -1.01 17.14
N ASP A 214 -31.80 -0.05 17.38
CA ASP A 214 -31.46 1.18 18.10
C ASP A 214 -31.30 0.86 19.60
N ASP A 215 -30.06 0.88 20.05
CA ASP A 215 -29.66 0.65 21.44
C ASP A 215 -29.61 1.95 22.26
N GLY A 216 -29.99 3.08 21.66
CA GLY A 216 -30.16 4.37 22.31
C GLY A 216 -29.55 5.52 21.53
N SER A 217 -29.97 6.75 21.86
CA SER A 217 -29.49 7.95 21.17
C SER A 217 -28.19 8.49 21.79
N VAL A 218 -27.28 8.94 20.93
CA VAL A 218 -26.06 9.66 21.28
C VAL A 218 -25.99 10.98 20.53
N THR A 219 -25.25 11.95 21.06
CA THR A 219 -24.87 13.15 20.29
C THR A 219 -23.54 12.89 19.59
N ALA A 220 -23.56 12.82 18.27
CA ALA A 220 -22.36 12.74 17.45
C ALA A 220 -21.90 14.14 17.04
N ILE A 221 -20.59 14.30 16.81
CA ILE A 221 -20.00 15.51 16.23
C ILE A 221 -19.69 15.20 14.77
N GLY A 222 -20.17 16.07 13.88
CA GLY A 222 -20.06 15.87 12.45
C GLY A 222 -18.73 16.25 11.87
N ILE A 223 -18.59 15.94 10.59
CA ILE A 223 -17.44 16.40 9.80
C ILE A 223 -17.40 17.94 9.76
N ASP A 224 -18.57 18.58 9.75
CA ASP A 224 -18.79 20.05 9.88
C ASP A 224 -18.70 20.58 11.33
N ARG A 225 -18.34 19.71 12.28
CA ARG A 225 -18.25 19.97 13.72
C ARG A 225 -19.56 20.34 14.40
N GLN A 226 -20.70 20.17 13.74
CA GLN A 226 -22.01 20.35 14.37
C GLN A 226 -22.35 19.15 15.24
N ARG A 227 -23.15 19.39 16.28
CA ARG A 227 -23.68 18.33 17.15
C ARG A 227 -25.01 17.87 16.61
N GLU A 228 -25.13 16.59 16.26
CA GLU A 228 -26.39 16.02 15.78
C GLU A 228 -26.75 14.76 16.60
N PRO A 229 -28.05 14.47 16.78
CA PRO A 229 -28.48 13.19 17.31
C PRO A 229 -28.10 12.07 16.32
N ALA A 230 -27.61 10.96 16.86
CA ALA A 230 -27.34 9.72 16.15
C ALA A 230 -27.82 8.55 17.00
N GLU A 231 -28.11 7.43 16.37
CA GLU A 231 -28.55 6.20 17.04
C GLU A 231 -27.36 5.27 17.21
N LEU A 232 -27.21 4.68 18.39
CA LEU A 232 -26.22 3.66 18.69
C LEU A 232 -26.76 2.29 18.35
N THR A 233 -25.87 1.41 17.90
CA THR A 233 -26.20 0.01 17.73
C THR A 233 -25.02 -0.88 18.04
N HIS A 234 -25.33 -2.15 18.32
CA HIS A 234 -24.38 -3.21 18.53
C HIS A 234 -24.29 -4.14 17.32
N VAL A 235 -23.06 -4.42 16.87
CA VAL A 235 -22.77 -5.44 15.86
C VAL A 235 -22.03 -6.58 16.54
N GLY A 236 -22.68 -7.76 16.61
CA GLY A 236 -22.14 -8.90 17.36
C GLY A 236 -20.86 -9.45 16.73
N ARG A 237 -20.85 -9.60 15.41
CA ARG A 237 -19.70 -10.08 14.64
C ARG A 237 -19.56 -9.35 13.32
N LEU A 238 -18.38 -8.79 13.10
CA LEU A 238 -17.96 -8.23 11.82
C LEU A 238 -16.79 -9.02 11.27
N GLN A 239 -16.94 -9.56 10.07
CA GLN A 239 -15.87 -10.27 9.38
C GLN A 239 -15.56 -9.61 8.05
N PHE A 240 -14.29 -9.37 7.76
CA PHE A 240 -13.82 -8.93 6.44
C PHE A 240 -12.52 -9.67 6.09
N GLY A 241 -12.64 -10.60 5.13
CA GLY A 241 -11.59 -11.56 4.80
C GLY A 241 -11.28 -12.48 5.99
N THR A 242 -10.02 -12.52 6.42
CA THR A 242 -9.58 -13.34 7.57
C THR A 242 -9.68 -12.62 8.91
N LEU A 243 -9.98 -11.32 8.92
CA LEU A 243 -10.19 -10.56 10.16
C LEU A 243 -11.63 -10.74 10.62
N GLU A 244 -11.78 -11.04 11.91
CA GLU A 244 -13.05 -11.15 12.61
C GLU A 244 -12.97 -10.33 13.90
N LEU A 245 -13.94 -9.45 14.09
CA LEU A 245 -14.09 -8.59 15.25
C LEU A 245 -15.47 -8.84 15.86
N HIS A 246 -15.54 -8.69 17.18
CA HIS A 246 -16.73 -8.99 17.96
C HIS A 246 -17.15 -7.80 18.82
N ASP A 247 -18.43 -7.78 19.17
CA ASP A 247 -19.01 -6.87 20.16
C ASP A 247 -18.70 -5.39 19.85
N LEU A 248 -18.97 -5.00 18.61
CA LEU A 248 -18.66 -3.68 18.10
C LEU A 248 -19.81 -2.70 18.37
N ARG A 249 -19.46 -1.45 18.68
CA ARG A 249 -20.41 -0.34 18.68
C ARG A 249 -20.35 0.41 17.36
N ALA A 250 -21.51 0.69 16.79
CA ALA A 250 -21.66 1.48 15.57
C ALA A 250 -22.70 2.58 15.76
N LEU A 251 -22.71 3.54 14.83
CA LEU A 251 -23.80 4.51 14.70
C LEU A 251 -24.65 4.17 13.48
N ILE A 252 -25.98 4.22 13.63
CA ILE A 252 -26.91 4.06 12.51
C ILE A 252 -26.98 5.36 11.71
N VAL A 253 -26.94 5.26 10.39
CA VAL A 253 -27.15 6.37 9.44
C VAL A 253 -28.39 6.13 8.58
N ASP A 254 -29.13 7.20 8.30
CA ASP A 254 -30.55 7.16 7.92
C ASP A 254 -30.81 7.19 6.40
N ARG A 255 -29.77 7.08 5.56
CA ARG A 255 -29.92 7.11 4.09
C ARG A 255 -29.52 5.82 3.38
N ALA A 256 -30.30 5.52 2.34
CA ALA A 256 -30.08 4.40 1.47
C ALA A 256 -28.86 4.64 0.56
N PHE A 257 -27.89 3.72 0.61
CA PHE A 257 -26.96 3.58 -0.50
C PHE A 257 -27.70 2.87 -1.65
N PRO A 258 -27.72 3.42 -2.87
CA PRO A 258 -28.26 2.72 -4.02
C PRO A 258 -27.49 1.41 -4.21
N VAL A 259 -28.23 0.30 -4.26
CA VAL A 259 -27.68 -1.04 -4.48
C VAL A 259 -27.42 -1.21 -5.97
N ARG A 260 -26.22 -1.69 -6.33
CA ARG A 260 -25.90 -2.08 -7.71
C ARG A 260 -26.03 -3.57 -7.92
N ALA A 261 -26.41 -3.93 -9.15
CA ALA A 261 -26.36 -5.31 -9.60
C ALA A 261 -24.91 -5.84 -9.52
N GLY A 262 -24.70 -6.94 -8.81
CA GLY A 262 -23.39 -7.63 -8.73
C GLY A 262 -22.54 -7.30 -7.49
N ILE A 263 -22.98 -6.40 -6.62
CA ILE A 263 -22.29 -6.07 -5.35
C ILE A 263 -23.22 -6.41 -4.18
N PRO A 264 -22.71 -6.91 -3.04
CA PRO A 264 -23.47 -6.97 -1.80
C PRO A 264 -24.06 -5.60 -1.42
N PRO A 265 -25.15 -5.56 -0.63
CA PRO A 265 -25.66 -4.29 -0.12
C PRO A 265 -24.55 -3.55 0.63
N ILE A 266 -24.40 -2.27 0.36
CA ILE A 266 -23.50 -1.42 1.15
C ILE A 266 -24.17 -1.22 2.51
N VAL A 267 -23.49 -1.60 3.57
CA VAL A 267 -24.04 -1.64 4.94
C VAL A 267 -23.45 -0.54 5.81
N GLY A 268 -22.20 -0.15 5.57
CA GLY A 268 -21.53 0.74 6.51
C GLY A 268 -20.20 1.30 6.02
N ILE A 269 -19.54 2.01 6.94
CA ILE A 269 -18.29 2.73 6.72
C ILE A 269 -17.36 2.47 7.90
N ILE A 270 -16.13 2.04 7.60
CA ILE A 270 -15.03 2.01 8.55
C ILE A 270 -14.31 3.36 8.49
N GLY A 271 -14.32 4.07 9.61
CA GLY A 271 -13.62 5.33 9.80
C GLY A 271 -12.28 5.18 10.55
N ARG A 272 -11.55 6.30 10.66
CA ARG A 272 -10.23 6.37 11.29
C ARG A 272 -10.20 5.98 12.77
N GLU A 273 -11.23 6.34 13.55
CA GLU A 273 -11.24 6.04 14.99
C GLU A 273 -11.45 4.55 15.21
N PHE A 274 -12.23 3.89 14.35
CA PHE A 274 -12.33 2.43 14.33
C PHE A 274 -10.96 1.80 14.04
N LEU A 275 -10.28 2.24 12.98
CA LEU A 275 -8.94 1.72 12.65
C LEU A 275 -7.96 1.92 13.81
N SER A 276 -7.98 3.09 14.44
CA SER A 276 -7.14 3.39 15.61
C SER A 276 -7.49 2.54 16.84
N GLU A 277 -8.78 2.42 17.19
CA GLU A 277 -9.25 1.70 18.38
C GLU A 277 -8.88 0.21 18.31
N TYR A 278 -9.02 -0.40 17.14
CA TYR A 278 -8.72 -1.81 16.92
C TYR A 278 -7.27 -2.09 16.49
N GLY A 279 -6.40 -1.06 16.48
CA GLY A 279 -4.99 -1.19 16.13
C GLY A 279 -4.76 -1.70 14.70
N LEU A 280 -5.64 -1.33 13.78
CA LEU A 280 -5.60 -1.73 12.39
C LEU A 280 -4.83 -0.68 11.58
N ILE A 281 -3.76 -1.13 10.92
CA ILE A 281 -3.11 -0.39 9.85
C ILE A 281 -3.91 -0.60 8.59
N GLU A 282 -4.27 0.49 7.92
CA GLU A 282 -4.88 0.46 6.60
C GLU A 282 -3.79 0.63 5.54
N LEU A 283 -3.76 -0.26 4.55
CA LEU A 283 -2.89 -0.14 3.38
C LEU A 283 -3.72 -0.25 2.10
N ILE A 284 -3.79 0.85 1.38
CA ILE A 284 -4.57 1.04 0.16
C ILE A 284 -3.64 0.92 -1.04
N ASP A 285 -3.92 -0.03 -1.91
CA ASP A 285 -3.20 -0.23 -3.18
C ASP A 285 -4.23 -0.15 -4.32
N ILE A 286 -4.58 1.08 -4.68
CA ILE A 286 -5.48 1.36 -5.81
C ILE A 286 -4.94 0.77 -7.13
N PRO A 287 -3.64 0.90 -7.48
CA PRO A 287 -3.06 0.30 -8.68
C PRO A 287 -3.40 -1.19 -8.83
N HIS A 288 -3.33 -1.95 -7.73
CA HIS A 288 -3.62 -3.39 -7.72
C HIS A 288 -5.04 -3.75 -7.28
N ARG A 289 -5.89 -2.75 -7.01
CA ARG A 289 -7.25 -2.92 -6.47
C ARG A 289 -7.26 -3.76 -5.19
N LYS A 290 -6.31 -3.51 -4.28
CA LYS A 290 -6.20 -4.19 -3.00
C LYS A 290 -6.37 -3.21 -1.85
N LEU A 291 -7.03 -3.69 -0.81
CA LEU A 291 -7.03 -3.07 0.50
C LEU A 291 -6.53 -4.11 1.50
N ALA A 292 -5.46 -3.81 2.22
CA ALA A 292 -4.93 -4.66 3.24
C ALA A 292 -5.13 -4.04 4.62
N PHE A 293 -5.47 -4.88 5.59
CA PHE A 293 -5.50 -4.51 6.99
C PHE A 293 -4.52 -5.39 7.77
N TYR A 294 -3.73 -4.75 8.63
CA TYR A 294 -2.81 -5.44 9.54
C TYR A 294 -3.14 -5.05 10.97
N ARG A 295 -3.35 -6.04 11.84
CA ARG A 295 -3.47 -5.79 13.28
C ARG A 295 -2.08 -5.71 13.89
N TRP A 296 -1.67 -4.51 14.24
CA TRP A 296 -0.31 -4.20 14.68
C TRP A 296 -0.19 -4.09 16.19
N ASP A 297 0.88 -4.67 16.74
CA ASP A 297 1.24 -4.54 18.14
C ASP A 297 2.05 -3.24 18.37
N HIS A 298 1.33 -2.12 18.46
CA HIS A 298 1.93 -0.80 18.69
C HIS A 298 2.73 -0.73 19.99
N ASP A 299 2.30 -1.43 21.04
CA ASP A 299 2.94 -1.39 22.35
C ASP A 299 4.32 -2.05 22.31
N ARG A 300 4.43 -3.19 21.60
CA ARG A 300 5.69 -3.94 21.46
C ARG A 300 6.59 -3.36 20.37
N CYS A 301 6.01 -2.87 19.28
CA CYS A 301 6.75 -2.55 18.05
C CYS A 301 6.84 -1.07 17.69
N GLY A 302 6.11 -0.20 18.38
CA GLY A 302 6.04 1.22 18.06
C GLY A 302 5.45 1.46 16.67
N SER A 303 6.12 2.31 15.90
CA SER A 303 5.63 2.75 14.59
C SER A 303 5.58 1.62 13.55
N SER A 304 4.46 1.56 12.84
CA SER A 304 4.24 0.64 11.72
C SER A 304 4.94 1.02 10.43
N THR A 305 5.61 2.18 10.35
CA THR A 305 6.31 2.65 9.14
C THR A 305 7.35 1.66 8.62
N ARG A 306 7.87 0.80 9.51
CA ARG A 306 8.74 -0.34 9.17
C ARG A 306 8.14 -1.32 8.17
N LEU A 307 6.81 -1.35 8.03
CA LEU A 307 6.09 -2.20 7.08
C LEU A 307 6.34 -1.80 5.63
N LEU A 308 6.52 -0.50 5.35
CA LEU A 308 6.66 0.00 3.97
C LEU A 308 8.08 -0.04 3.42
N GLY A 309 9.08 -0.29 4.27
CA GLY A 309 10.48 -0.33 3.87
C GLY A 309 11.12 1.06 3.74
N ALA A 310 12.38 1.08 3.30
CA ALA A 310 13.23 2.27 3.30
C ALA A 310 12.90 3.28 2.19
N ASP A 311 12.25 2.84 1.12
CA ASP A 311 11.90 3.68 -0.04
C ASP A 311 10.57 4.43 0.16
N ALA A 312 9.93 4.23 1.32
CA ALA A 312 8.66 4.83 1.63
C ALA A 312 8.80 6.31 2.02
N HIS A 313 7.90 7.11 1.49
CA HIS A 313 7.67 8.50 1.85
C HIS A 313 6.86 8.54 3.14
N ILE A 314 7.51 8.85 4.27
CA ILE A 314 6.87 8.83 5.59
C ILE A 314 6.65 10.25 6.11
N ALA A 315 5.48 10.49 6.70
CA ALA A 315 5.20 11.72 7.43
C ALA A 315 4.33 11.46 8.65
N ASP A 316 4.45 12.34 9.64
CA ASP A 316 3.55 12.35 10.80
C ASP A 316 2.21 13.00 10.42
N LEU A 317 1.13 12.34 10.82
CA LEU A 317 -0.23 12.89 10.79
C LEU A 317 -0.41 13.81 12.00
N ARG A 318 -1.06 14.94 11.77
CA ARG A 318 -1.47 15.85 12.85
C ARG A 318 -2.73 15.33 13.54
N GLU A 319 -3.17 16.02 14.60
CA GLU A 319 -4.41 15.69 15.30
C GLU A 319 -5.67 15.79 14.43
N ASP A 320 -5.62 16.60 13.36
CA ASP A 320 -6.67 16.71 12.35
C ASP A 320 -6.44 15.78 11.15
N ASP A 321 -5.51 14.83 11.27
CA ASP A 321 -5.10 13.86 10.25
C ASP A 321 -4.52 14.51 8.98
N SER A 322 -4.12 15.78 9.07
CA SER A 322 -3.43 16.46 7.98
C SER A 322 -1.92 16.21 8.02
N VAL A 323 -1.28 16.37 6.87
CA VAL A 323 0.17 16.43 6.70
C VAL A 323 0.55 17.82 6.19
N ASP A 324 1.69 18.32 6.67
CA ASP A 324 2.24 19.58 6.16
C ASP A 324 2.70 19.40 4.71
N GLY A 325 2.26 20.30 3.84
CA GLY A 325 2.60 20.26 2.42
C GLY A 325 2.80 21.64 1.82
N VAL A 326 3.12 21.68 0.53
CA VAL A 326 3.31 22.89 -0.24
C VAL A 326 2.48 22.82 -1.51
N ILE A 327 1.64 23.81 -1.77
CA ILE A 327 0.90 23.97 -3.02
C ILE A 327 1.27 25.31 -3.64
N ALA A 328 1.70 25.30 -4.91
CA ALA A 328 2.13 26.49 -5.62
C ALA A 328 3.17 27.34 -4.83
N GLY A 329 4.10 26.66 -4.14
CA GLY A 329 5.16 27.28 -3.34
C GLY A 329 4.71 27.82 -1.97
N LYS A 330 3.46 27.61 -1.56
CA LYS A 330 2.93 28.05 -0.27
C LYS A 330 2.61 26.87 0.65
N LYS A 331 2.98 26.99 1.92
CA LYS A 331 2.70 25.98 2.95
C LYS A 331 1.20 25.86 3.19
N VAL A 332 0.72 24.63 3.28
CA VAL A 332 -0.69 24.28 3.51
C VAL A 332 -0.80 23.01 4.35
N ARG A 333 -1.98 22.75 4.89
CA ARG A 333 -2.34 21.46 5.47
C ARG A 333 -3.10 20.63 4.44
N ILE A 334 -2.64 19.41 4.21
CA ILE A 334 -3.18 18.51 3.20
C ILE A 334 -3.78 17.29 3.91
N HIS A 335 -4.99 16.92 3.52
CA HIS A 335 -5.61 15.66 3.92
C HIS A 335 -5.58 14.70 2.75
N PHE A 336 -5.71 13.42 3.04
CA PHE A 336 -5.80 12.38 2.04
C PHE A 336 -7.20 11.77 2.07
N ASP A 337 -7.79 11.67 0.90
CA ASP A 337 -9.14 11.12 0.77
C ASP A 337 -9.19 10.15 -0.40
N PRO A 338 -9.02 8.84 -0.15
CA PRO A 338 -9.04 7.83 -1.20
C PRO A 338 -10.41 7.73 -1.88
N ASP A 339 -11.44 8.33 -1.29
CA ASP A 339 -12.76 8.42 -1.90
C ASP A 339 -12.81 9.43 -3.04
N LEU A 340 -12.03 10.52 -2.98
CA LEU A 340 -12.23 11.58 -3.97
C LEU A 340 -11.73 11.17 -5.36
N GLY A 341 -12.61 11.23 -6.37
CA GLY A 341 -12.21 11.05 -7.77
C GLY A 341 -11.26 12.15 -8.29
N ARG A 342 -11.09 13.26 -7.56
CA ARG A 342 -10.22 14.39 -7.88
C ARG A 342 -9.68 15.07 -6.63
N ASP A 343 -8.51 15.69 -6.74
CA ASP A 343 -8.01 16.57 -5.69
C ASP A 343 -8.94 17.78 -5.51
N MET A 344 -9.18 18.17 -4.26
CA MET A 344 -10.13 19.22 -3.89
C MET A 344 -9.44 20.35 -3.12
N LEU A 345 -9.85 21.59 -3.40
CA LEU A 345 -9.29 22.80 -2.81
C LEU A 345 -10.39 23.80 -2.40
N PRO A 346 -10.57 24.12 -1.12
CA PRO A 346 -11.54 25.12 -0.67
C PRO A 346 -11.35 26.48 -1.34
N LEU A 347 -12.43 27.16 -1.74
CA LEU A 347 -12.34 28.45 -2.43
C LEU A 347 -11.62 29.53 -1.60
N ASN A 348 -11.82 29.52 -0.28
CA ASN A 348 -11.13 30.42 0.64
C ASN A 348 -9.61 30.18 0.67
N GLU A 349 -9.16 28.93 0.63
CA GLU A 349 -7.74 28.55 0.53
C GLU A 349 -7.18 28.85 -0.86
N ALA A 350 -7.95 28.61 -1.93
CA ALA A 350 -7.54 28.94 -3.29
C ALA A 350 -7.16 30.43 -3.45
N LYS A 351 -7.94 31.33 -2.85
CA LYS A 351 -7.61 32.77 -2.84
C LYS A 351 -6.27 33.05 -2.18
N LYS A 352 -5.98 32.42 -1.03
CA LYS A 352 -4.69 32.55 -0.33
C LYS A 352 -3.53 32.01 -1.16
N LEU A 353 -3.77 30.98 -1.97
CA LEU A 353 -2.78 30.40 -2.88
C LEU A 353 -2.56 31.26 -4.15
N GLY A 354 -3.39 32.28 -4.40
CA GLY A 354 -3.26 33.20 -5.52
C GLY A 354 -4.15 32.85 -6.72
N PHE A 355 -5.12 31.96 -6.54
CA PHE A 355 -6.19 31.76 -7.52
C PHE A 355 -7.21 32.89 -7.39
N THR A 356 -7.37 33.70 -8.43
CA THR A 356 -8.33 34.81 -8.42
C THR A 356 -9.71 34.33 -8.87
N THR A 357 -10.78 34.83 -8.25
CA THR A 357 -12.15 34.48 -8.65
C THR A 357 -12.43 34.78 -10.12
N ARG A 358 -11.85 35.86 -10.67
CA ARG A 358 -11.95 36.19 -12.11
C ARG A 358 -11.30 35.12 -12.98
N ALA A 359 -10.10 34.64 -12.61
CA ALA A 359 -9.44 33.56 -13.35
C ALA A 359 -10.24 32.25 -13.25
N LEU A 360 -10.77 31.93 -12.07
CA LEU A 360 -11.58 30.72 -11.85
C LEU A 360 -12.86 30.71 -12.69
N LYS A 361 -13.57 31.84 -12.81
CA LYS A 361 -14.77 31.94 -13.66
C LYS A 361 -14.52 31.70 -15.16
N MET A 362 -13.27 31.80 -15.62
CA MET A 362 -12.89 31.48 -17.01
C MET A 362 -12.47 30.01 -17.18
N ARG A 363 -12.51 29.21 -16.11
CA ARG A 363 -12.16 27.78 -16.13
C ARG A 363 -13.40 26.93 -16.32
N PRO A 364 -13.24 25.66 -16.77
CA PRO A 364 -14.35 24.73 -16.83
C PRO A 364 -15.08 24.66 -15.49
N GLN A 365 -16.39 24.87 -15.54
CA GLN A 365 -17.27 24.69 -14.40
C GLN A 365 -17.62 23.21 -14.30
N VAL A 366 -17.59 22.70 -13.07
CA VAL A 366 -18.01 21.33 -12.74
C VAL A 366 -19.21 21.45 -11.83
N MET A 367 -20.33 20.84 -12.22
CA MET A 367 -21.48 20.71 -11.34
C MET A 367 -21.21 19.56 -10.38
N LEU A 368 -21.35 19.83 -9.08
CA LEU A 368 -21.21 18.87 -8.00
C LEU A 368 -22.58 18.67 -7.38
N ASP A 369 -23.00 17.42 -7.24
CA ASP A 369 -24.24 17.05 -6.55
C ASP A 369 -24.01 16.90 -5.04
N PHE A 370 -23.31 17.87 -4.47
CA PHE A 370 -22.78 17.80 -3.11
C PHE A 370 -23.50 18.76 -2.18
N VAL A 371 -24.54 18.31 -1.46
CA VAL A 371 -25.40 19.19 -0.65
C VAL A 371 -25.98 20.33 -1.50
N GLY A 372 -26.84 19.96 -2.46
CA GLY A 372 -27.41 20.87 -3.47
C GLY A 372 -26.52 21.02 -4.70
N LYS A 373 -27.06 21.62 -5.78
CA LYS A 373 -26.32 21.87 -7.03
C LYS A 373 -25.21 22.89 -6.78
N ASN A 374 -24.02 22.40 -6.46
CA ASN A 374 -22.86 23.24 -6.19
C ASN A 374 -22.00 23.37 -7.44
N HIS A 375 -21.42 24.55 -7.61
CA HIS A 375 -20.56 24.86 -8.75
C HIS A 375 -19.11 24.86 -8.29
N GLY A 376 -18.29 24.01 -8.90
CA GLY A 376 -16.85 24.00 -8.75
C GLY A 376 -16.13 24.54 -9.98
N TYR A 377 -14.86 24.93 -9.80
CA TYR A 377 -13.98 25.41 -10.88
C TYR A 377 -12.72 24.56 -10.94
N LEU A 378 -12.33 24.10 -12.13
CA LEU A 378 -11.04 23.43 -12.29
C LEU A 378 -9.87 24.44 -12.26
N SER A 379 -8.94 24.24 -11.34
CA SER A 379 -7.75 25.07 -11.23
C SER A 379 -6.82 24.91 -12.45
N LYS A 380 -5.82 25.78 -12.57
CA LYS A 380 -4.65 25.49 -13.43
C LYS A 380 -3.78 24.44 -12.73
N LYS A 381 -3.01 23.67 -13.51
CA LYS A 381 -2.02 22.75 -12.94
C LYS A 381 -0.99 23.49 -12.09
N VAL A 382 -0.70 22.97 -10.91
CA VAL A 382 0.26 23.49 -9.95
C VAL A 382 1.11 22.37 -9.38
N THR A 383 2.28 22.74 -8.86
CA THR A 383 3.13 21.85 -8.07
C THR A 383 2.54 21.65 -6.69
N VAL A 384 2.50 20.39 -6.26
CA VAL A 384 2.16 19.96 -4.90
C VAL A 384 3.35 19.16 -4.37
N SER A 385 3.75 19.38 -3.12
CA SER A 385 4.68 18.49 -2.42
C SER A 385 4.13 18.14 -1.04
N VAL A 386 4.20 16.87 -0.66
CA VAL A 386 3.72 16.35 0.63
C VAL A 386 4.52 15.11 1.00
N ALA A 387 4.98 15.01 2.25
CA ALA A 387 5.77 13.85 2.72
C ALA A 387 6.93 13.47 1.77
N ASP A 388 7.71 14.43 1.29
CA ASP A 388 8.79 14.23 0.28
C ASP A 388 8.35 13.75 -1.12
N VAL A 389 7.06 13.49 -1.32
CA VAL A 389 6.44 13.25 -2.63
C VAL A 389 6.31 14.57 -3.38
N ASN A 390 6.79 14.62 -4.62
CA ASN A 390 6.67 15.78 -5.52
C ASN A 390 5.73 15.51 -6.68
N LEU A 391 4.73 16.36 -6.85
CA LEU A 391 3.64 16.23 -7.82
C LEU A 391 3.55 17.51 -8.68
N PRO A 392 4.27 17.59 -9.82
CA PRO A 392 4.45 18.85 -10.55
C PRO A 392 3.22 19.34 -11.34
N TYR A 393 2.20 18.51 -11.53
CA TYR A 393 1.13 18.76 -12.50
C TYR A 393 -0.28 18.44 -11.97
N GLN A 394 -0.60 18.88 -10.75
CA GLN A 394 -1.92 18.65 -10.14
C GLN A 394 -2.88 19.79 -10.43
N ASP A 395 -4.09 19.45 -10.88
CA ASP A 395 -5.23 20.35 -10.90
C ASP A 395 -6.20 20.00 -9.76
N PHE A 396 -6.94 21.00 -9.31
CA PHE A 396 -7.85 20.89 -8.18
C PHE A 396 -9.25 21.30 -8.62
N LEU A 397 -10.24 20.59 -8.11
CA LEU A 397 -11.61 21.07 -8.09
C LEU A 397 -11.78 22.06 -6.94
N ILE A 398 -12.05 23.33 -7.28
CA ILE A 398 -12.21 24.41 -6.30
C ILE A 398 -13.69 24.68 -6.05
N THR A 399 -14.13 24.60 -4.79
CA THR A 399 -15.55 24.79 -4.40
C THR A 399 -15.68 25.49 -3.04
N GLU A 400 -16.85 26.09 -2.77
CA GLU A 400 -17.14 26.86 -1.54
C GLU A 400 -17.53 25.98 -0.35
N ASN A 401 -18.05 24.77 -0.59
CA ASN A 401 -18.67 23.91 0.42
C ASN A 401 -17.78 22.74 0.84
N ILE A 402 -16.46 22.99 0.88
CA ILE A 402 -15.48 22.08 1.49
C ILE A 402 -14.57 22.89 2.40
N GLU A 403 -14.09 22.26 3.46
CA GLU A 403 -13.29 22.94 4.49
C GLU A 403 -11.80 22.61 4.40
N ARG A 404 -11.45 21.51 3.72
CA ARG A 404 -10.12 20.91 3.75
C ARG A 404 -9.55 20.80 2.35
N ILE A 405 -8.24 21.03 2.24
CA ILE A 405 -7.47 20.65 1.05
C ILE A 405 -7.28 19.14 1.12
N SER A 406 -7.74 18.44 0.09
CA SER A 406 -7.72 16.98 0.06
C SER A 406 -7.10 16.49 -1.25
N LEU A 407 -6.14 15.56 -1.13
CA LEU A 407 -5.61 14.81 -2.27
C LEU A 407 -6.39 13.50 -2.40
N GLY A 408 -6.92 13.28 -3.59
CA GLY A 408 -7.72 12.11 -3.94
C GLY A 408 -7.02 11.23 -4.95
N TYR A 409 -7.79 10.67 -5.88
CA TYR A 409 -7.37 9.71 -6.89
C TYR A 409 -6.00 10.02 -7.53
N GLN A 410 -5.70 11.28 -7.86
CA GLN A 410 -4.43 11.65 -8.51
C GLN A 410 -3.19 11.31 -7.67
N PHE A 411 -3.33 11.32 -6.35
CA PHE A 411 -2.30 10.93 -5.41
C PHE A 411 -2.17 9.40 -5.32
N PHE A 412 -3.30 8.70 -5.14
CA PHE A 412 -3.35 7.26 -4.89
C PHE A 412 -3.15 6.39 -6.13
N ARG A 413 -3.45 6.89 -7.34
CA ARG A 413 -3.45 6.10 -8.59
C ARG A 413 -2.12 5.43 -8.95
N ASN A 414 -1.01 5.92 -8.41
CA ASN A 414 0.35 5.40 -8.65
C ASN A 414 1.07 5.12 -7.33
N ARG A 415 0.32 4.92 -6.24
CA ARG A 415 0.90 4.75 -4.90
C ARG A 415 0.17 3.70 -4.10
N THR A 416 0.96 2.91 -3.39
CA THR A 416 0.49 2.19 -2.22
C THR A 416 0.57 3.15 -1.04
N VAL A 417 -0.56 3.37 -0.37
CA VAL A 417 -0.67 4.35 0.72
C VAL A 417 -1.06 3.64 2.01
N MET A 418 -0.40 3.96 3.10
CA MET A 418 -0.62 3.37 4.41
C MET A 418 -0.97 4.44 5.43
N PHE A 419 -1.98 4.16 6.24
CA PHE A 419 -2.34 4.95 7.41
C PHE A 419 -2.23 4.11 8.68
N ASP A 420 -1.53 4.66 9.66
CA ASP A 420 -1.55 4.20 11.04
C ASP A 420 -2.04 5.35 11.92
N PHE A 421 -3.36 5.38 12.12
CA PHE A 421 -4.02 6.42 12.89
C PHE A 421 -3.67 6.35 14.38
N LYS A 422 -3.33 5.17 14.91
CA LYS A 422 -2.96 4.99 16.33
C LYS A 422 -1.62 5.63 16.64
N HIS A 423 -0.62 5.48 15.76
CA HIS A 423 0.65 6.19 15.87
C HIS A 423 0.69 7.55 15.15
N ARG A 424 -0.40 7.91 14.46
CA ARG A 424 -0.51 9.12 13.63
C ARG A 424 0.63 9.20 12.62
N THR A 425 0.82 8.14 11.86
CA THR A 425 1.81 8.11 10.78
C THR A 425 1.15 7.78 9.46
N PHE A 426 1.65 8.43 8.43
CA PHE A 426 1.31 8.23 7.04
C PHE A 426 2.54 7.69 6.31
N GLY A 427 2.31 6.80 5.36
CA GLY A 427 3.36 6.38 4.44
C GLY A 427 2.83 6.19 3.02
N ALA A 428 3.67 6.51 2.05
CA ALA A 428 3.37 6.27 0.65
C ALA A 428 4.57 5.63 -0.07
N LEU A 429 4.29 4.66 -0.92
CA LEU A 429 5.27 4.03 -1.78
C LEU A 429 4.86 4.27 -3.24
N ASP A 430 5.73 4.88 -4.03
CA ASP A 430 5.51 5.05 -5.46
C ASP A 430 5.59 3.67 -6.15
N VAL A 431 4.58 3.33 -6.97
CA VAL A 431 4.59 2.10 -7.75
C VAL A 431 4.70 2.40 -9.25
N THR A 432 5.32 1.48 -9.99
CA THR A 432 5.66 1.64 -11.43
C THR A 432 4.88 0.66 -12.31
N ASP A 433 3.65 0.35 -11.92
CA ASP A 433 2.75 -0.57 -12.63
C ASP A 433 2.07 0.08 -13.85
N PRO A 434 1.60 -0.71 -14.84
CA PRO A 434 0.88 -0.18 -16.00
C PRO A 434 -0.36 0.62 -15.58
N GLU A 435 -0.79 1.55 -16.44
CA GLU A 435 -1.93 2.41 -16.15
C GLU A 435 -3.14 1.57 -15.65
N PRO A 436 -3.69 1.95 -14.49
CA PRO A 436 -4.71 1.14 -13.85
C PRO A 436 -6.00 1.13 -14.71
N LEU A 437 -6.75 0.01 -14.66
CA LEU A 437 -7.94 -0.21 -15.49
C LEU A 437 -8.98 0.92 -15.31
N PRO A 438 -9.81 1.24 -16.33
CA PRO A 438 -10.86 2.25 -16.19
C PRO A 438 -11.81 1.99 -15.01
N PRO A 439 -12.41 3.03 -14.40
CA PRO A 439 -13.40 2.87 -13.35
C PRO A 439 -14.55 2.00 -13.84
N ALA A 440 -14.92 0.99 -13.04
CA ALA A 440 -16.03 0.10 -13.37
C ALA A 440 -17.33 0.61 -12.77
N GLN A 441 -17.27 1.33 -11.65
CA GLN A 441 -18.45 1.71 -10.90
C GLN A 441 -18.51 3.22 -10.58
N HIS A 442 -17.44 4.02 -10.54
CA HIS A 442 -17.53 5.44 -10.15
C HIS A 442 -18.26 5.63 -8.81
N LEU A 443 -17.90 4.82 -7.82
CA LEU A 443 -18.45 4.94 -6.47
C LEU A 443 -17.69 6.06 -5.76
N HIS A 444 -18.41 7.10 -5.38
CA HIS A 444 -17.89 8.25 -4.65
C HIS A 444 -18.92 8.74 -3.61
N PHE A 445 -18.46 9.22 -2.46
CA PHE A 445 -19.30 9.96 -1.53
C PHE A 445 -19.56 11.36 -2.07
N ASP A 446 -20.73 11.54 -2.67
CA ASP A 446 -21.13 12.84 -3.21
C ASP A 446 -21.97 13.67 -2.23
N SER A 447 -22.37 13.16 -1.07
CA SER A 447 -23.03 14.00 -0.05
C SER A 447 -22.80 13.49 1.37
N TYR A 448 -22.62 14.42 2.31
CA TYR A 448 -22.50 14.12 3.73
C TYR A 448 -23.44 14.99 4.58
N SER A 449 -24.19 14.36 5.48
CA SER A 449 -24.54 14.86 6.82
C SER A 449 -24.35 13.68 7.78
N ILE A 450 -24.16 13.88 9.09
CA ILE A 450 -23.94 12.76 10.03
C ILE A 450 -25.14 11.80 9.98
N THR A 451 -26.32 12.36 9.75
CA THR A 451 -27.57 11.65 9.52
C THR A 451 -27.65 10.97 8.14
N ASN A 452 -26.88 11.40 7.14
CA ASN A 452 -27.02 10.96 5.76
C ASN A 452 -25.67 10.84 5.04
N VAL A 453 -25.15 9.62 4.91
CA VAL A 453 -24.09 9.34 3.93
C VAL A 453 -24.73 8.79 2.67
N GLY A 454 -24.54 9.47 1.54
CA GLY A 454 -25.02 9.03 0.24
C GLY A 454 -23.86 8.72 -0.70
N VAL A 455 -23.94 7.57 -1.38
CA VAL A 455 -23.07 7.25 -2.52
C VAL A 455 -23.91 7.35 -3.77
N SER A 456 -23.48 8.14 -4.75
CA SER A 456 -24.09 8.16 -6.08
C SER A 456 -23.16 7.58 -7.13
N GLU A 457 -23.78 7.02 -8.16
CA GLU A 457 -23.09 6.63 -9.39
C GLU A 457 -22.87 7.87 -10.25
N ASN A 458 -21.67 8.43 -10.22
CA ASN A 458 -21.30 9.49 -11.17
C ASN A 458 -20.77 8.87 -12.46
N ALA A 459 -21.66 8.30 -13.27
CA ALA A 459 -21.37 8.11 -14.69
C ALA A 459 -21.43 9.49 -15.38
N GLY A 460 -20.43 10.34 -15.13
CA GLY A 460 -20.31 11.66 -15.72
C GLY A 460 -19.28 11.66 -16.84
N THR A 461 -19.71 11.57 -18.09
CA THR A 461 -18.91 12.14 -19.19
C THR A 461 -18.73 13.62 -18.88
N LEU A 462 -17.49 14.09 -18.80
CA LEU A 462 -17.18 15.51 -18.90
C LEU A 462 -17.68 15.98 -20.28
N GLN A 463 -18.94 16.36 -20.38
CA GLN A 463 -19.37 17.20 -21.48
C GLN A 463 -18.73 18.56 -21.22
N GLY A 464 -17.64 18.82 -21.94
CA GLY A 464 -17.25 20.20 -22.21
C GLY A 464 -18.51 20.87 -22.76
N SER A 465 -18.95 21.94 -22.12
CA SER A 465 -20.07 22.73 -22.65
C SER A 465 -19.62 23.25 -24.01
N ASP A 466 -20.01 22.57 -25.07
CA ASP A 466 -19.85 23.09 -26.41
C ASP A 466 -20.64 24.40 -26.49
N GLN A 467 -19.95 25.32 -27.14
CA GLN A 467 -20.30 26.71 -27.35
C GLN A 467 -21.78 26.90 -27.74
N LYS A 468 -22.40 27.92 -27.16
CA LYS A 468 -23.28 28.83 -27.90
C LYS A 468 -23.00 30.27 -27.50
#